data_AF-A0A0F8W2Z2-F1
#
_entry.id   AF-A0A0F8W2Z2-F1
#
_cell.length_a   1.000
_cell.length_b   1.000
_cell.length_c   1.000
_cell.angle_alpha   90.00
_cell.angle_beta   90.00
_cell.angle_gamma   90.00
#
_symmetry.space_group_name_H-M   'P 1'
#
loop_
_entity.id
_entity.type
_entity.pdbx_description
1 polymer ?
#
loop_
_entity_poly.entity_id
_entity_poly.type
_entity_poly.pdbx_seq_one_letter_code
_entity_poly.pdbx_strand_id
1 'polypeptide(L)'
;DLTPIWFRELSLVGAYGRQIERLDDREVNTYALVHEMLTQGKLKTDGLLTHTFPLAEYRQAFTMAMHKAAHGAMKVAFDFR
;
A
#
# COMPACT_ATOMS: atom_id res chain seq x y z
N ASP A 1 -6.12 7.76 27.32
CA ASP A 1 -7.53 8.02 27.66
C ASP A 1 -8.32 8.15 26.36
N LEU A 2 -9.53 7.57 26.29
CA LEU A 2 -10.39 7.61 25.11
C LEU A 2 -11.51 8.67 25.25
N THR A 3 -11.47 9.53 26.27
CA THR A 3 -12.47 10.60 26.51
C THR A 3 -12.89 11.39 25.28
N PRO A 4 -11.96 11.83 24.43
CA PRO A 4 -12.33 12.58 23.24
C PRO A 4 -13.15 11.78 22.22
N ILE A 5 -13.06 10.45 22.21
CA ILE A 5 -13.79 9.58 21.26
C ILE A 5 -15.27 9.56 21.60
N TRP A 6 -15.63 9.26 22.86
CA TRP A 6 -17.05 9.19 23.24
C TRP A 6 -17.68 10.56 23.38
N PHE A 7 -16.97 11.55 23.95
CA PHE A 7 -17.52 12.90 24.15
C PHE A 7 -17.85 13.60 22.83
N ARG A 8 -17.18 13.21 21.74
CA ARG A 8 -17.41 13.72 20.38
C ARG A 8 -18.11 12.72 19.48
N GLU A 9 -18.58 11.59 20.03
CA GLU A 9 -19.28 10.54 19.29
C GLU A 9 -18.55 10.10 17.99
N LEU A 10 -17.22 10.00 18.06
CA LEU A 10 -16.41 9.64 16.89
C LEU A 10 -16.60 8.17 16.53
N SER A 11 -16.74 7.90 15.23
CA SER A 11 -16.70 6.55 14.69
C SER A 11 -15.26 6.08 14.49
N LEU A 12 -14.88 4.97 15.14
CA LEU A 12 -13.59 4.33 14.93
C LEU A 12 -13.76 3.13 13.99
N VAL A 13 -13.20 3.24 12.79
CA VAL A 13 -13.22 2.16 11.79
C VAL A 13 -11.83 1.54 11.70
N GLY A 14 -11.74 0.24 12.00
CA GLY A 14 -10.53 -0.54 11.76
C GLY A 14 -10.44 -0.96 10.29
N ALA A 15 -9.23 -0.98 9.73
CA ALA A 15 -8.96 -1.48 8.39
C ALA A 15 -7.85 -2.53 8.44
N TYR A 16 -8.06 -3.66 7.77
CA TYR A 16 -7.09 -4.75 7.72
C TYR A 16 -6.90 -5.27 6.30
N GLY A 17 -5.78 -4.86 5.69
CA GLY A 17 -5.33 -5.41 4.42
C GLY A 17 -6.34 -5.24 3.28
N ARG A 18 -6.89 -6.37 2.83
CA ARG A 18 -7.73 -6.50 1.63
C ARG A 18 -8.95 -7.33 1.96
N GLN A 19 -10.08 -7.00 1.35
CA GLN A 19 -11.37 -7.60 1.64
C GLN A 19 -12.22 -7.73 0.36
N ILE A 20 -13.50 -8.02 0.56
CA ILE A 20 -14.53 -7.81 -0.45
C ILE A 20 -15.03 -6.38 -0.24
N GLU A 21 -14.77 -5.53 -1.23
CA GLU A 21 -15.19 -4.13 -1.26
C GLU A 21 -16.65 -4.04 -1.72
N ARG A 22 -17.39 -3.08 -1.18
CA ARG A 22 -18.74 -2.70 -1.65
C ARG A 22 -18.65 -1.34 -2.32
N LEU A 23 -18.88 -1.29 -3.63
CA LEU A 23 -18.79 -0.07 -4.44
C LEU A 23 -19.95 -0.09 -5.45
N ASP A 24 -20.73 0.97 -5.60
CA ASP A 24 -21.80 1.06 -6.62
C ASP A 24 -22.68 -0.21 -6.75
N ASP A 25 -23.19 -0.70 -5.62
CA ASP A 25 -23.99 -1.94 -5.49
C ASP A 25 -23.31 -3.24 -5.94
N ARG A 26 -22.02 -3.22 -6.26
CA ARG A 26 -21.22 -4.43 -6.50
C ARG A 26 -20.37 -4.81 -5.30
N GLU A 27 -20.22 -6.11 -5.11
CA GLU A 27 -19.19 -6.72 -4.26
C GLU A 27 -18.00 -7.14 -5.14
N VAL A 28 -16.80 -6.65 -4.83
CA VAL A 28 -15.61 -6.88 -5.65
C VAL A 28 -14.38 -7.09 -4.77
N ASN A 29 -13.51 -8.05 -5.12
CA ASN A 29 -12.25 -8.23 -4.41
C ASN A 29 -11.35 -6.99 -4.55
N THR A 30 -10.70 -6.55 -3.48
CA THR A 30 -9.80 -5.36 -3.49
C THR A 30 -8.82 -5.38 -4.66
N TYR A 31 -8.21 -6.53 -4.97
CA TYR A 31 -7.23 -6.60 -6.06
C TYR A 31 -7.84 -6.42 -7.44
N ALA A 32 -9.04 -6.97 -7.67
CA ALA A 32 -9.75 -6.78 -8.93
C ALA A 32 -10.11 -5.30 -9.11
N LEU A 33 -10.60 -4.66 -8.05
CA LEU A 33 -10.92 -3.23 -8.04
C LEU A 33 -9.67 -2.36 -8.29
N VAL A 34 -8.57 -2.62 -7.58
CA VAL A 34 -7.32 -1.88 -7.76
C VAL A 34 -6.77 -2.06 -9.17
N HIS A 35 -6.83 -3.28 -9.72
CA HIS A 35 -6.40 -3.53 -11.10
C HIS A 35 -7.26 -2.77 -12.12
N GLU A 36 -8.59 -2.75 -11.94
CA GLU A 36 -9.49 -1.93 -12.74
C GLU A 36 -9.08 -0.45 -12.68
N MET A 37 -8.86 0.10 -11.49
CA MET A 37 -8.45 1.49 -11.31
C MET A 37 -7.11 1.81 -11.99
N LEU A 38 -6.14 0.89 -11.93
CA LEU A 38 -4.86 1.03 -12.63
C LEU A 38 -5.05 1.07 -14.15
N THR A 39 -5.79 0.11 -14.71
CA THR A 39 -6.03 0.03 -16.17
C THR A 39 -6.84 1.21 -16.70
N GLN A 40 -7.74 1.77 -15.89
CA GLN A 40 -8.50 2.98 -16.22
C GLN A 40 -7.70 4.28 -16.01
N GLY A 41 -6.46 4.21 -15.50
CA GLY A 41 -5.64 5.38 -15.17
C GLY A 41 -6.15 6.21 -13.99
N LYS A 42 -7.12 5.69 -13.23
CA LYS A 42 -7.66 6.33 -12.01
C LYS A 42 -6.71 6.19 -10.81
N LEU A 43 -5.82 5.20 -10.86
CA LEU A 43 -4.74 5.02 -9.89
C LEU A 43 -3.40 5.11 -10.63
N LYS A 44 -2.58 6.10 -10.29
CA LYS A 44 -1.21 6.23 -10.79
C LYS A 44 -0.23 5.70 -9.76
N THR A 45 0.76 4.93 -10.20
CA THR A 45 1.78 4.33 -9.32
C THR A 45 3.18 4.85 -9.61
N ASP A 46 3.30 5.85 -10.48
CA ASP A 46 4.54 6.52 -10.82
C ASP A 46 5.25 7.01 -9.56
N GLY A 47 6.54 6.72 -9.45
CA GLY A 47 7.36 7.10 -8.30
C GLY A 47 7.15 6.26 -7.03
N LEU A 48 6.19 5.33 -6.98
CA LEU A 48 6.06 4.45 -5.81
C LEU A 48 7.21 3.45 -5.71
N LEU A 49 7.58 2.84 -6.83
CA LEU A 49 8.77 1.98 -6.93
C LEU A 49 10.00 2.87 -7.04
N THR A 50 10.77 2.99 -5.96
CA THR A 50 11.94 3.86 -5.93
C THR A 50 13.25 3.11 -6.09
N HIS A 51 13.30 1.83 -5.70
CA HIS A 51 14.52 1.03 -5.77
C HIS A 51 14.23 -0.40 -6.23
N THR A 52 15.13 -0.93 -7.04
CA THR A 52 15.13 -2.33 -7.50
C THR A 52 16.49 -2.95 -7.25
N PHE A 53 16.50 -4.22 -6.83
CA PHE A 53 17.73 -4.97 -6.59
C PHE A 53 17.64 -6.33 -7.31
N PRO A 54 18.76 -6.90 -7.78
CA PRO A 54 18.79 -8.32 -8.11
C PRO A 54 18.60 -9.15 -6.84
N LEU A 55 18.05 -10.36 -6.95
CA LEU A 55 17.79 -11.22 -5.79
C LEU A 55 19.06 -11.53 -4.97
N ALA A 56 20.22 -11.63 -5.63
CA ALA A 56 21.51 -11.86 -4.96
C ALA A 56 21.85 -10.77 -3.92
N GLU A 57 21.32 -9.56 -4.09
CA GLU A 57 21.52 -8.40 -3.20
C GLU A 57 20.43 -8.27 -2.14
N TYR A 58 19.71 -9.35 -1.81
CA TYR A 58 18.57 -9.31 -0.88
C TYR A 58 18.88 -8.64 0.46
N ARG A 59 20.11 -8.79 0.99
CA ARG A 59 20.51 -8.12 2.23
C ARG A 59 20.50 -6.60 2.07
N GLN A 60 21.07 -6.07 1.00
CA GLN A 60 21.05 -4.64 0.70
C GLN A 60 19.63 -4.15 0.44
N ALA A 61 18.82 -4.93 -0.28
CA ALA A 61 17.41 -4.60 -0.53
C ALA A 61 16.61 -4.46 0.78
N PHE A 62 16.81 -5.36 1.75
CA PHE A 62 16.17 -5.25 3.06
C PHE A 62 16.72 -4.08 3.89
N THR A 63 18.04 -3.84 3.89
CA THR A 63 18.63 -2.67 4.54
C THR A 63 18.02 -1.37 3.99
N MET A 64 17.91 -1.25 2.67
CA MET A 64 17.26 -0.13 1.99
C MET A 64 15.79 0.04 2.43
N ALA A 65 15.04 -1.07 2.47
CA ALA A 65 13.63 -1.07 2.85
C ALA A 65 13.40 -0.73 4.33
N MET A 66 14.36 -1.01 5.21
CA MET A 66 14.29 -0.71 6.65
C MET A 66 14.69 0.74 6.97
N HIS A 67 15.64 1.32 6.24
CA HIS A 67 16.14 2.68 6.46
C HIS A 67 15.54 3.72 5.50
N LYS A 68 14.20 3.70 5.38
CA LYS A 68 13.46 4.44 4.34
C LYS A 68 13.76 5.93 4.28
N ALA A 69 13.75 6.62 5.43
CA ALA A 69 13.95 8.06 5.49
C ALA A 69 15.35 8.49 5.03
N ALA A 70 16.38 7.69 5.35
CA ALA A 70 17.77 7.98 4.99
C ALA A 70 18.03 7.85 3.47
N HIS A 71 17.23 7.05 2.78
CA HIS A 71 17.44 6.73 1.37
C HIS A 71 16.27 7.15 0.45
N GLY A 72 15.27 7.85 0.98
CA GLY A 72 14.05 8.16 0.22
C GLY A 72 13.31 6.92 -0.31
N ALA A 73 13.42 5.77 0.37
CA ALA A 73 12.83 4.53 -0.10
C ALA A 73 11.31 4.50 0.19
N MET A 74 10.49 4.33 -0.85
CA MET A 74 9.04 4.15 -0.73
C MET A 74 8.67 2.66 -0.88
N LYS A 75 8.77 2.13 -2.10
CA LYS A 75 8.75 0.69 -2.39
C LYS A 75 10.10 0.25 -2.95
N VAL A 76 10.59 -0.85 -2.38
CA VAL A 76 11.74 -1.61 -2.86
C VAL A 76 11.24 -2.92 -3.44
N ALA A 77 11.73 -3.33 -4.61
CA ALA A 77 11.38 -4.61 -5.24
C ALA A 77 12.61 -5.37 -5.71
N PHE A 78 12.44 -6.68 -5.93
CA PHE A 78 13.41 -7.48 -6.65
C PHE A 78 13.11 -7.45 -8.15
N ASP A 79 14.15 -7.26 -8.95
CA ASP A 79 14.10 -7.39 -10.40
C ASP A 79 14.68 -8.75 -10.82
N PHE A 80 13.91 -9.48 -11.61
CA PHE A 80 14.21 -10.84 -12.07
C PHE A 80 14.46 -10.92 -13.58
N ARG A 81 14.41 -9.78 -14.28
CA ARG A 81 14.78 -9.67 -15.70
C ARG A 81 16.28 -9.90 -15.88
#